data_AF-C7BT76-F1
#
_entry.id   AF-C7BT76-F1
#
_cell.length_a   1.000
_cell.length_b   1.000
_cell.length_c   1.000
_cell.angle_alpha   90.00
_cell.angle_beta   90.00
_cell.angle_gamma   90.00
#
_symmetry.space_group_name_H-M   'P 1'
#
loop_
_entity.id
_entity.type
_entity.pdbx_description
1 polymer ?
#
loop_
_entity_poly.entity_id
_entity_poly.type
_entity_poly.pdbx_seq_one_letter_code
_entity_poly.pdbx_strand_id
1 'polypeptide(L)'
;MLLVSASAHSASFDCAKAVSKAEMLICGTPELSQADDNLYVDYLSAKQVTDNSADFKALTKQNWKLREKCTTVKCLQDWYRRSSEMYRQIAANTTESCYKERQKIILAGTLLRITYPGPPNYESVESGDTPETYWVLQPDNPIKCAKGAPDWGDRNFMQLVVPSDFYDLYRSLLGHRVSVTGKIMYAVSGHHHTPLMIDSQRIDAAG
;
A
#
# COMPACT_ATOMS: atom_id res chain seq x y z
N MET A 1 -13.90 -24.91 -49.42
CA MET A 1 -12.99 -24.92 -48.25
C MET A 1 -13.61 -24.02 -47.19
N LEU A 2 -14.24 -24.60 -46.15
CA LEU A 2 -14.67 -23.84 -44.98
C LEU A 2 -13.48 -23.78 -44.01
N LEU A 3 -12.91 -22.59 -43.84
CA LEU A 3 -12.00 -22.31 -42.73
C LEU A 3 -12.85 -22.19 -41.47
N VAL A 4 -12.92 -23.26 -40.68
CA VAL A 4 -13.42 -23.19 -39.30
C VAL A 4 -12.33 -22.52 -38.49
N SER A 5 -12.48 -21.21 -38.25
CA SER A 5 -11.64 -20.49 -37.30
C SER A 5 -11.86 -21.11 -35.92
N ALA A 6 -10.92 -21.95 -35.47
CA ALA A 6 -10.87 -22.39 -34.09
C ALA A 6 -10.56 -21.15 -33.25
N SER A 7 -11.58 -20.59 -32.59
CA SER A 7 -11.38 -19.57 -31.58
C SER A 7 -10.36 -20.12 -30.57
N ALA A 8 -9.21 -19.46 -30.47
CA ALA A 8 -8.23 -19.76 -29.45
C ALA A 8 -8.82 -19.33 -28.11
N HIS A 9 -9.56 -20.24 -27.46
CA HIS A 9 -10.03 -20.07 -26.10
C HIS A 9 -8.80 -20.20 -25.19
N SER A 10 -8.17 -19.08 -24.88
CA SER A 10 -7.10 -19.07 -23.90
C SER A 10 -7.76 -19.00 -22.54
N ALA A 11 -7.57 -20.03 -21.71
CA ALA A 11 -7.65 -19.84 -20.28
C ALA A 11 -6.38 -19.11 -19.84
N SER A 12 -6.31 -18.69 -18.57
CA SER A 12 -5.09 -18.10 -17.99
C SER A 12 -3.94 -19.11 -17.81
N PHE A 13 -4.12 -20.35 -18.28
CA PHE A 13 -3.17 -21.45 -18.22
C PHE A 13 -3.14 -22.25 -19.53
N ASP A 14 -2.11 -23.09 -19.69
CA ASP A 14 -1.89 -23.93 -20.86
C ASP A 14 -2.88 -25.09 -20.92
N CYS A 15 -3.91 -24.96 -21.77
CA CYS A 15 -4.93 -25.98 -21.94
C CYS A 15 -4.40 -27.33 -22.46
N ALA A 16 -3.24 -27.38 -23.10
CA ALA A 16 -2.62 -28.64 -23.50
C ALA A 16 -2.08 -29.43 -22.29
N LYS A 17 -1.95 -28.78 -21.13
CA LYS A 17 -1.49 -29.38 -19.87
C LYS A 17 -2.61 -29.55 -18.84
N ALA A 18 -3.87 -29.33 -19.23
CA ALA A 18 -5.02 -29.52 -18.36
C ALA A 18 -5.13 -30.99 -17.93
N VAL A 19 -5.11 -31.24 -16.62
CA VAL A 19 -5.19 -32.60 -16.05
C VAL A 19 -6.41 -32.78 -15.15
N SER A 20 -6.91 -31.70 -14.55
CA SER A 20 -8.07 -31.80 -13.66
C SER A 20 -9.37 -31.67 -14.43
N LYS A 21 -10.45 -32.27 -13.90
CA LYS A 21 -11.78 -32.16 -14.49
C LYS A 21 -12.24 -30.69 -14.59
N ALA A 22 -11.83 -29.86 -13.62
CA ALA A 22 -12.10 -28.43 -13.66
C ALA A 22 -11.36 -27.76 -14.82
N GLU A 23 -10.07 -28.02 -14.99
CA GLU A 23 -9.25 -27.46 -16.07
C GLU A 23 -9.76 -27.88 -17.46
N MET A 24 -10.12 -29.16 -17.63
CA MET A 24 -10.70 -29.65 -18.88
C MET A 24 -12.03 -28.95 -19.22
N LEU A 25 -12.89 -28.73 -18.21
CA LEU A 25 -14.14 -27.98 -18.41
C LEU A 25 -13.89 -26.51 -18.78
N ILE A 26 -12.90 -25.87 -18.15
CA ILE A 26 -12.52 -24.48 -18.45
C ILE A 26 -12.03 -24.36 -19.90
N CYS A 27 -11.12 -25.25 -20.31
CA CYS A 27 -10.56 -25.25 -21.67
C CYS A 27 -11.58 -25.62 -22.76
N GLY A 28 -12.57 -26.45 -22.42
CA GLY A 28 -13.61 -26.89 -23.36
C GLY A 28 -14.85 -25.99 -23.43
N THR A 29 -14.96 -24.98 -22.55
CA THR A 29 -16.16 -24.14 -22.44
C THR A 29 -15.78 -22.66 -22.60
N PRO A 30 -16.13 -22.02 -23.73
CA PRO A 30 -15.72 -20.65 -24.03
C PRO A 30 -16.03 -19.64 -22.90
N GLU A 31 -17.22 -19.76 -22.30
CA GLU A 31 -17.66 -18.88 -21.23
C GLU A 31 -16.85 -19.06 -19.93
N LEU A 32 -16.36 -20.28 -19.66
CA LEU A 32 -15.50 -20.55 -18.52
C LEU A 32 -14.07 -20.08 -18.77
N SER A 33 -13.56 -20.25 -20.00
CA SER A 33 -12.26 -19.69 -20.42
C SER A 33 -12.23 -18.18 -20.22
N GLN A 34 -13.27 -17.47 -20.68
CA GLN A 34 -13.37 -16.03 -20.49
C GLN A 34 -13.51 -15.64 -19.00
N ALA A 35 -14.23 -16.42 -18.21
CA ALA A 35 -14.35 -16.20 -16.77
C ALA A 35 -12.99 -16.38 -16.05
N ASP A 36 -12.15 -17.29 -16.54
CA ASP A 36 -10.79 -17.51 -16.04
C ASP A 36 -9.87 -16.31 -16.28
N ASP A 37 -9.87 -15.77 -17.50
CA ASP A 37 -9.13 -14.55 -17.85
C ASP A 37 -9.58 -13.36 -17.01
N ASN A 38 -10.90 -13.19 -16.85
CA ASN A 38 -11.45 -12.09 -16.04
C ASN A 38 -11.05 -12.23 -14.57
N LEU A 39 -11.08 -13.45 -14.03
CA LEU A 39 -10.65 -13.71 -12.65
C LEU A 39 -9.17 -13.39 -12.46
N TYR A 40 -8.32 -13.67 -13.46
CA TYR A 40 -6.90 -13.38 -13.39
C TYR A 40 -6.62 -11.87 -13.21
N VAL A 41 -7.38 -11.01 -13.88
CA VAL A 41 -7.29 -9.54 -13.71
C VAL A 41 -7.67 -9.11 -12.29
N ASP A 42 -8.76 -9.64 -11.74
CA ASP A 42 -9.17 -9.36 -10.35
C ASP A 42 -8.11 -9.86 -9.34
N TYR A 43 -7.55 -11.06 -9.58
CA TYR A 43 -6.47 -11.63 -8.77
C TYR A 43 -5.22 -10.74 -8.76
N LEU A 44 -4.79 -10.22 -9.92
CA LEU A 44 -3.63 -9.33 -10.01
C LEU A 44 -3.83 -8.05 -9.18
N SER A 45 -5.03 -7.48 -9.25
CA SER A 45 -5.41 -6.29 -8.46
C SER A 45 -5.35 -6.59 -6.96
N ALA A 46 -5.95 -7.71 -6.53
CA ALA A 46 -5.90 -8.16 -5.14
C ALA A 46 -4.47 -8.49 -4.66
N LYS A 47 -3.63 -9.08 -5.53
CA LYS A 47 -2.23 -9.40 -5.24
C LYS A 47 -1.39 -8.15 -5.02
N GLN A 48 -1.61 -7.12 -5.84
CA GLN A 48 -0.90 -5.85 -5.73
C GLN A 48 -1.19 -5.16 -4.39
N VAL A 49 -2.47 -5.04 -4.01
CA VAL A 49 -2.85 -4.30 -2.79
C VAL A 49 -2.48 -5.02 -1.50
N THR A 50 -2.34 -6.35 -1.55
CA THR A 50 -1.94 -7.18 -0.41
C THR A 50 -0.42 -7.40 -0.33
N ASP A 51 0.35 -6.81 -1.24
CA ASP A 51 1.79 -7.05 -1.41
C ASP A 51 2.14 -8.55 -1.48
N ASN A 52 1.22 -9.36 -2.04
CA ASN A 52 1.39 -10.81 -2.15
C ASN A 52 1.76 -11.48 -0.80
N SER A 53 1.12 -11.04 0.29
CA SER A 53 1.36 -11.51 1.65
C SER A 53 1.18 -13.03 1.83
N ALA A 54 1.70 -13.58 2.92
CA ALA A 54 1.54 -15.00 3.25
C ALA A 54 0.06 -15.40 3.36
N ASP A 55 -0.77 -14.55 3.96
CA ASP A 55 -2.20 -14.77 4.11
C ASP A 55 -2.93 -14.75 2.77
N PHE A 56 -2.58 -13.80 1.89
CA PHE A 56 -3.17 -13.77 0.54
C PHE A 56 -2.82 -15.03 -0.25
N LYS A 57 -1.57 -15.49 -0.18
CA LYS A 57 -1.15 -16.76 -0.80
C LYS A 57 -1.90 -17.98 -0.24
N ALA A 58 -2.14 -18.00 1.08
CA ALA A 58 -2.91 -19.06 1.72
C ALA A 58 -4.37 -19.06 1.24
N LEU A 59 -4.99 -17.87 1.17
CA LEU A 59 -6.34 -17.66 0.65
C LEU A 59 -6.45 -18.11 -0.81
N THR A 60 -5.54 -17.70 -1.68
CA THR A 60 -5.58 -18.07 -3.12
C THR A 60 -5.40 -19.58 -3.30
N LYS A 61 -4.52 -20.20 -2.51
CA LYS A 61 -4.32 -21.65 -2.50
C LYS A 61 -5.58 -22.40 -2.05
N GLN A 62 -6.25 -21.91 -1.00
CA GLN A 62 -7.52 -22.50 -0.55
C GLN A 62 -8.62 -22.34 -1.61
N ASN A 63 -8.71 -21.16 -2.23
CA ASN A 63 -9.70 -20.89 -3.26
C ASN A 63 -9.49 -21.79 -4.49
N TRP A 64 -8.24 -21.97 -4.93
CA TRP A 64 -7.89 -22.92 -6.00
C TRP A 64 -8.30 -24.36 -5.64
N LYS A 65 -8.05 -24.83 -4.41
CA LYS A 65 -8.50 -26.16 -3.97
C LYS A 65 -10.02 -26.33 -4.01
N LEU A 66 -10.80 -25.26 -3.86
CA LEU A 66 -12.25 -25.32 -4.00
C LEU A 66 -12.68 -25.45 -5.46
N ARG A 67 -11.99 -24.77 -6.39
CA ARG A 67 -12.16 -24.93 -7.84
C ARG A 67 -12.02 -26.40 -8.25
N GLU A 68 -10.97 -27.06 -7.76
CA GLU A 68 -10.64 -28.44 -8.12
C GLU A 68 -11.71 -29.47 -7.71
N LYS A 69 -12.66 -29.11 -6.83
CA LYS A 69 -13.78 -29.96 -6.47
C LYS A 69 -14.96 -29.88 -7.44
N CYS A 70 -14.98 -28.88 -8.33
CA CYS A 70 -16.06 -28.72 -9.29
C CYS A 70 -16.01 -29.75 -10.41
N THR A 71 -17.16 -30.31 -10.75
CA THR A 71 -17.30 -31.34 -11.79
C THR A 71 -18.33 -31.00 -12.86
N THR A 72 -18.92 -29.80 -12.80
CA THR A 72 -19.94 -29.29 -13.73
C THR A 72 -19.65 -27.83 -14.10
N VAL A 73 -20.14 -27.40 -15.27
CA VAL A 73 -20.03 -26.00 -15.73
C VAL A 73 -20.66 -25.03 -14.73
N LYS A 74 -21.85 -25.34 -14.21
CA LYS A 74 -22.55 -24.50 -13.23
C LYS A 74 -21.74 -24.29 -11.94
N CYS A 75 -21.08 -25.34 -11.44
CA CYS A 75 -20.23 -25.24 -10.25
C CYS A 75 -19.07 -24.26 -10.49
N LEU A 76 -18.41 -24.35 -11.65
CA LEU A 76 -17.31 -23.46 -12.02
C LEU A 76 -17.78 -22.03 -12.20
N GLN A 77 -18.93 -21.80 -12.86
CA GLN A 77 -19.53 -20.46 -12.96
C GLN A 77 -19.78 -19.83 -11.58
N ASP A 78 -20.34 -20.60 -10.64
CA ASP A 78 -20.56 -20.12 -9.27
C ASP A 78 -19.26 -19.90 -8.50
N TRP A 79 -18.23 -20.69 -8.76
CA TRP A 79 -16.91 -20.50 -8.19
C TRP A 79 -16.23 -19.24 -8.74
N TYR A 80 -16.24 -19.01 -10.06
CA TYR A 80 -15.70 -17.81 -10.69
C TYR A 80 -16.39 -16.55 -10.20
N ARG A 81 -17.72 -16.54 -10.14
CA ARG A 81 -18.49 -15.40 -9.63
C ARG A 81 -18.07 -15.05 -8.20
N ARG A 82 -18.05 -16.03 -7.28
CA ARG A 82 -17.66 -15.81 -5.88
C ARG A 82 -16.20 -15.40 -5.73
N SER A 83 -15.31 -16.00 -6.53
CA SER A 83 -13.88 -15.69 -6.49
C SER A 83 -13.58 -14.28 -7.00
N SER A 84 -14.24 -13.88 -8.08
CA SER A 84 -14.15 -12.53 -8.64
C SER A 84 -14.71 -11.50 -7.66
N GLU A 85 -15.89 -11.75 -7.05
CA GLU A 85 -16.42 -10.90 -5.97
C GLU A 85 -15.43 -10.76 -4.80
N MET A 86 -14.85 -11.87 -4.33
CA MET A 86 -13.88 -11.88 -3.24
C MET A 86 -12.61 -11.09 -3.60
N TYR A 87 -12.02 -11.30 -4.78
CA TYR A 87 -10.82 -10.57 -5.19
C TYR A 87 -11.10 -9.10 -5.44
N ARG A 88 -12.24 -8.74 -6.07
CA ARG A 88 -12.67 -7.35 -6.18
C ARG A 88 -12.90 -6.71 -4.83
N GLN A 89 -13.45 -7.43 -3.86
CA GLN A 89 -13.56 -6.93 -2.50
C GLN A 89 -12.19 -6.73 -1.86
N ILE A 90 -11.24 -7.65 -2.01
CA ILE A 90 -9.87 -7.45 -1.49
C ILE A 90 -9.20 -6.24 -2.16
N ALA A 91 -9.32 -6.11 -3.49
CA ALA A 91 -8.82 -4.99 -4.27
C ALA A 91 -9.50 -3.65 -3.92
N ALA A 92 -10.80 -3.67 -3.62
CA ALA A 92 -11.57 -2.51 -3.20
C ALA A 92 -11.41 -2.19 -1.70
N ASN A 93 -11.06 -3.18 -0.89
CA ASN A 93 -10.87 -3.06 0.57
C ASN A 93 -9.46 -2.58 0.94
N THR A 94 -8.66 -2.20 -0.05
CA THR A 94 -7.94 -0.92 0.08
C THR A 94 -8.91 0.21 -0.26
N THR A 95 -9.76 0.55 0.71
CA THR A 95 -9.73 1.96 1.06
C THR A 95 -8.28 2.24 1.47
N GLU A 96 -7.45 2.67 0.52
CA GLU A 96 -6.66 3.85 0.83
C GLU A 96 -7.69 4.90 1.27
N SER A 97 -8.08 4.85 2.55
CA SER A 97 -8.41 6.07 3.23
C SER A 97 -7.07 6.80 3.28
N CYS A 98 -6.70 7.42 2.16
CA CYS A 98 -5.58 8.33 2.08
C CYS A 98 -5.67 9.19 3.33
N TYR A 99 -4.55 9.29 4.03
CA TYR A 99 -4.52 10.07 5.25
C TYR A 99 -5.01 11.49 4.97
N LYS A 100 -5.71 12.08 5.93
CA LYS A 100 -6.24 13.43 5.80
C LYS A 100 -5.57 14.35 6.81
N GLU A 101 -5.54 15.63 6.49
CA GLU A 101 -5.14 16.68 7.41
C GLU A 101 -5.89 16.55 8.74
N ARG A 102 -5.16 16.70 9.86
CA ARG A 102 -5.63 16.51 11.25
C ARG A 102 -6.06 15.09 11.64
N GLN A 103 -5.91 14.09 10.77
CA GLN A 103 -6.19 12.70 11.14
C GLN A 103 -5.23 12.25 12.24
N LYS A 104 -5.77 11.60 13.28
CA LYS A 104 -4.96 10.99 14.34
C LYS A 104 -4.15 9.81 13.78
N ILE A 105 -2.89 9.71 14.17
CA ILE A 105 -1.98 8.65 13.74
C ILE A 105 -1.07 8.22 14.88
N ILE A 106 -0.65 6.96 14.83
CA ILE A 106 0.50 6.44 15.57
C ILE A 106 1.45 5.87 14.52
N LEU A 107 2.68 6.37 14.48
CA LEU A 107 3.65 5.98 13.45
C LEU A 107 4.97 5.60 14.11
N ALA A 108 5.47 4.41 13.78
CA ALA A 108 6.77 3.94 14.21
C ALA A 108 7.85 4.31 13.20
N GLY A 109 9.04 4.62 13.69
CA GLY A 109 10.17 5.02 12.87
C GLY A 109 11.38 5.42 13.69
N THR A 110 12.43 5.91 13.03
CA THR A 110 13.62 6.44 13.70
C THR A 110 13.46 7.93 13.96
N LEU A 111 13.67 8.36 15.21
CA LEU A 111 13.66 9.77 15.57
C LEU A 111 15.02 10.41 15.24
N LEU A 112 15.01 11.41 14.36
CA LEU A 112 16.22 12.08 13.88
C LEU A 112 16.22 13.55 14.29
N ARG A 113 17.43 14.11 14.37
CA ARG A 113 17.66 15.56 14.47
C ARG A 113 18.29 16.01 13.16
N ILE A 114 17.55 16.78 12.37
CA ILE A 114 17.98 17.23 11.04
C ILE A 114 18.07 18.76 11.03
N THR A 115 19.12 19.28 10.39
CA THR A 115 19.30 20.72 10.15
C THR A 115 19.02 21.02 8.67
N TYR A 116 18.13 21.97 8.42
CA TYR A 116 17.72 22.43 7.10
C TYR A 116 18.19 23.88 6.86
N PRO A 117 18.35 24.30 5.59
CA PRO A 117 18.58 25.70 5.25
C PRO A 117 17.29 26.51 5.46
N GLY A 118 17.39 27.57 6.27
CA GLY A 118 16.33 28.54 6.52
C GLY A 118 16.49 29.82 5.68
N PRO A 119 15.98 30.96 6.14
CA PRO A 119 16.12 32.24 5.44
C PRO A 119 17.59 32.66 5.22
N PRO A 120 17.85 33.47 4.18
CA PRO A 120 16.88 34.05 3.27
C PRO A 120 16.49 33.17 2.07
N ASN A 121 17.35 32.28 1.61
CA ASN A 121 17.15 31.57 0.34
C ASN A 121 16.60 30.16 0.50
N TYR A 122 16.76 29.53 1.67
CA TYR A 122 16.34 28.16 1.95
C TYR A 122 17.01 27.10 1.04
N GLU A 123 18.25 27.36 0.60
CA GLU A 123 19.00 26.50 -0.32
C GLU A 123 20.21 25.84 0.36
N SER A 124 21.01 26.61 1.11
CA SER A 124 22.27 26.09 1.66
C SER A 124 22.76 26.89 2.86
N VAL A 125 22.91 26.18 3.99
CA VAL A 125 23.57 26.71 5.20
C VAL A 125 25.03 27.06 4.90
N GLU A 126 25.73 26.24 4.11
CA GLU A 126 27.12 26.49 3.73
C GLU A 126 27.28 27.76 2.87
N SER A 127 26.23 28.15 2.15
CA SER A 127 26.19 29.36 1.31
C SER A 127 25.62 30.58 2.02
N GLY A 128 25.33 30.48 3.33
CA GLY A 128 24.95 31.63 4.17
C GLY A 128 23.50 31.63 4.69
N ASP A 129 22.70 30.60 4.41
CA ASP A 129 21.35 30.51 4.99
C ASP A 129 21.40 30.16 6.49
N THR A 130 20.39 30.63 7.23
CA THR A 130 20.25 30.37 8.67
C THR A 130 19.97 28.89 8.91
N PRO A 131 20.74 28.16 9.72
CA PRO A 131 20.45 26.77 10.02
C PRO A 131 19.21 26.63 10.91
N GLU A 132 18.19 25.91 10.45
CA GLU A 132 17.01 25.58 11.23
C GLU A 132 17.02 24.09 11.59
N THR A 133 16.94 23.74 12.87
CA THR A 133 17.04 22.33 13.32
C THR A 133 15.71 21.83 13.87
N TYR A 134 15.27 20.68 13.35
CA TYR A 134 14.01 20.06 13.73
C TYR A 134 14.20 18.60 14.12
N TRP A 135 13.25 18.11 14.91
CA TRP A 135 13.07 16.68 15.10
C TRP A 135 12.23 16.14 13.95
N VAL A 136 12.66 15.02 13.39
CA VAL A 136 12.09 14.43 12.18
C VAL A 136 11.91 12.94 12.43
N LEU A 137 10.74 12.42 12.13
CA LEU A 137 10.52 10.97 12.10
C LEU A 137 10.85 10.47 10.70
N GLN A 138 11.71 9.46 10.61
CA GLN A 138 11.83 8.61 9.42
C GLN A 138 10.95 7.37 9.64
N PRO A 139 9.74 7.28 9.06
CA PRO A 139 8.82 6.18 9.32
C PRO A 139 9.38 4.84 8.80
N ASP A 140 9.10 3.75 9.52
CA ASP A 140 9.42 2.40 9.05
C ASP A 140 8.69 2.09 7.73
N ASN A 141 7.47 2.63 7.58
CA ASN A 141 6.65 2.55 6.38
C ASN A 141 6.16 3.96 6.00
N PRO A 142 6.73 4.60 4.97
CA PRO A 142 6.31 5.93 4.53
C PRO A 142 4.83 5.99 4.13
N ILE A 143 4.19 7.13 4.36
CA ILE A 143 2.78 7.35 4.00
C ILE A 143 2.67 7.43 2.47
N LYS A 144 2.07 6.40 1.87
CA LYS A 144 1.89 6.31 0.40
C LYS A 144 0.84 7.26 -0.15
N CYS A 145 -0.27 7.46 0.56
CA CYS A 145 -1.31 8.41 0.16
C CYS A 145 -1.76 9.33 1.29
N ALA A 146 -1.78 10.63 1.00
CA ALA A 146 -2.37 11.67 1.84
C ALA A 146 -3.17 12.64 0.95
N LYS A 147 -4.48 12.75 1.20
CA LYS A 147 -5.40 13.49 0.33
C LYS A 147 -5.24 14.99 0.54
N GLY A 148 -4.92 15.71 -0.55
CA GLY A 148 -4.71 17.16 -0.52
C GLY A 148 -3.39 17.58 0.13
N ALA A 149 -2.47 16.64 0.36
CA ALA A 149 -1.13 16.96 0.85
C ALA A 149 -0.32 17.68 -0.24
N PRO A 150 0.61 18.58 0.14
CA PRO A 150 1.55 19.18 -0.79
C PRO A 150 2.34 18.13 -1.59
N ASP A 151 2.60 18.42 -2.86
CA ASP A 151 3.32 17.53 -3.78
C ASP A 151 4.74 18.05 -4.05
N TRP A 152 5.53 18.14 -2.98
CA TRP A 152 6.95 18.53 -3.03
C TRP A 152 7.71 17.84 -1.91
N GLY A 153 9.05 17.85 -1.99
CA GLY A 153 9.93 17.37 -0.92
C GLY A 153 9.93 15.84 -0.74
N ASP A 154 10.62 15.38 0.30
CA ASP A 154 10.80 13.97 0.59
C ASP A 154 9.72 13.45 1.56
N ARG A 155 8.95 12.45 1.12
CA ARG A 155 7.89 11.80 1.92
C ARG A 155 8.41 10.69 2.84
N ASN A 156 9.71 10.39 2.78
CA ASN A 156 10.35 9.45 3.70
C ASN A 156 10.66 10.07 5.07
N PHE A 157 10.49 11.39 5.19
CA PHE A 157 10.73 12.13 6.41
C PHE A 157 9.48 12.94 6.77
N MET A 158 9.19 13.00 8.07
CA MET A 158 8.09 13.79 8.60
C MET A 158 8.62 14.68 9.72
N GLN A 159 8.69 15.99 9.47
CA GLN A 159 9.02 16.96 10.51
C GLN A 159 7.99 16.85 11.63
N LEU A 160 8.47 16.85 12.87
CA LEU A 160 7.64 16.84 14.06
C LEU A 160 7.43 18.29 14.52
N VAL A 161 6.16 18.65 14.71
CA VAL A 161 5.81 19.83 15.49
C VAL A 161 5.71 19.37 16.94
N VAL A 162 6.70 19.74 17.74
CA VAL A 162 6.81 19.30 19.14
C VAL A 162 6.60 20.48 20.10
N PRO A 163 5.88 20.26 21.21
CA PRO A 163 5.88 21.18 22.35
C PRO A 163 7.30 21.45 22.90
N SER A 164 7.52 22.60 23.53
CA SER A 164 8.87 23.00 23.97
C SER A 164 9.46 22.08 25.05
N ASP A 165 8.63 21.50 25.91
CA ASP A 165 9.04 20.55 26.94
C ASP A 165 9.54 19.22 26.34
N PHE A 166 9.06 18.81 25.16
CA PHE A 166 9.46 17.54 24.53
C PHE A 166 10.97 17.47 24.27
N TYR A 167 11.60 18.61 23.99
CA TYR A 167 13.04 18.65 23.72
C TYR A 167 13.87 18.16 24.90
N ASP A 168 13.42 18.39 26.13
CA ASP A 168 14.09 17.91 27.33
C ASP A 168 13.63 16.50 27.69
N LEU A 169 12.33 16.21 27.61
CA LEU A 169 11.76 14.91 27.98
C LEU A 169 12.25 13.76 27.10
N TYR A 170 12.37 13.97 25.79
CA TYR A 170 12.55 12.90 24.82
C TYR A 170 13.91 12.93 24.12
N ARG A 171 14.83 13.80 24.55
CA ARG A 171 16.15 13.96 23.92
C ARG A 171 16.93 12.65 23.80
N SER A 172 16.82 11.79 24.81
CA SER A 172 17.49 10.49 24.86
C SER A 172 17.01 9.51 23.78
N LEU A 173 15.86 9.76 23.16
CA LEU A 173 15.30 8.94 22.09
C LEU A 173 15.85 9.31 20.70
N LEU A 174 16.62 10.41 20.57
CA LEU A 174 17.26 10.76 19.30
C LEU A 174 18.17 9.61 18.81
N GLY A 175 18.06 9.29 17.52
CA GLY A 175 18.76 8.18 16.87
C GLY A 175 18.16 6.80 17.13
N HIS A 176 17.11 6.69 17.94
CA HIS A 176 16.46 5.43 18.28
C HIS A 176 15.13 5.26 17.56
N ARG A 177 14.68 4.00 17.48
CA ARG A 177 13.33 3.68 17.03
C ARG A 177 12.30 4.09 18.08
N VAL A 178 11.29 4.82 17.65
CA VAL A 178 10.22 5.36 18.50
C VAL A 178 8.86 5.09 17.88
N SER A 179 7.81 5.27 18.69
CA SER A 179 6.44 5.39 18.24
C SER A 179 5.94 6.79 18.55
N VAL A 180 5.58 7.56 17.51
CA VAL A 180 5.04 8.92 17.66
C VAL A 180 3.53 8.87 17.56
N THR A 181 2.84 9.35 18.58
CA THR A 181 1.39 9.57 18.58
C THR A 181 1.11 11.04 18.30
N GLY A 182 0.22 11.33 17.34
CA GLY A 182 -0.10 12.70 17.00
C GLY A 182 -1.21 12.85 15.97
N LYS A 183 -1.21 13.99 15.28
CA LYS A 183 -2.09 14.26 14.14
C LYS A 183 -1.28 14.64 12.92
N ILE A 184 -1.75 14.24 11.75
CA ILE A 184 -1.15 14.65 10.48
C ILE A 184 -1.35 16.14 10.28
N MET A 185 -0.29 16.80 9.84
CA MET A 185 -0.27 18.20 9.49
C MET A 185 0.44 18.40 8.15
N TYR A 186 -0.08 19.28 7.30
CA TYR A 186 0.50 19.61 6.01
C TYR A 186 1.35 20.86 6.11
N ALA A 187 2.41 20.92 5.31
CA ALA A 187 3.22 22.11 5.22
C ALA A 187 2.43 23.27 4.58
N VAL A 188 2.43 24.42 5.26
CA VAL A 188 1.70 25.64 4.84
C VAL A 188 2.58 26.89 4.81
N SER A 189 3.88 26.77 5.03
CA SER A 189 4.83 27.90 5.08
C SER A 189 6.22 27.44 4.68
N GLY A 190 7.10 28.39 4.35
CA GLY A 190 8.51 28.11 4.01
C GLY A 190 9.37 27.60 5.16
N HIS A 191 8.86 27.60 6.40
CA HIS A 191 9.55 27.03 7.57
C HIS A 191 9.16 25.58 7.85
N HIS A 192 8.36 24.98 6.97
CA HIS A 192 8.08 23.54 6.99
C HIS A 192 8.96 22.89 5.93
N HIS A 193 9.74 21.88 6.35
CA HIS A 193 10.80 21.27 5.54
C HIS A 193 10.44 19.88 5.00
N THR A 194 9.24 19.39 5.32
CA THR A 194 8.68 18.14 4.80
C THR A 194 7.22 18.36 4.41
N PRO A 195 6.71 17.71 3.34
CA PRO A 195 5.33 17.92 2.88
C PRO A 195 4.27 17.43 3.88
N LEU A 196 4.62 16.38 4.63
CA LEU A 196 3.79 15.75 5.65
C LEU A 196 4.51 15.81 7.00
N MET A 197 3.80 16.26 8.02
CA MET A 197 4.32 16.47 9.36
C MET A 197 3.43 15.79 10.40
N ILE A 198 3.91 15.71 11.63
CA ILE A 198 3.13 15.22 12.76
C ILE A 198 3.10 16.29 13.86
N ASP A 199 1.91 16.81 14.15
CA ASP A 199 1.61 17.53 15.38
C ASP A 199 1.66 16.53 16.55
N SER A 200 2.79 16.54 17.26
CA SER A 200 3.22 15.46 18.14
C SER A 200 2.61 15.59 19.53
N GLN A 201 1.94 14.54 19.97
CA GLN A 201 1.25 14.49 21.27
C GLN A 201 1.98 13.59 22.27
N ARG A 202 2.72 12.58 21.80
CA ARG A 202 3.55 11.72 22.64
C ARG A 202 4.60 11.01 21.80
N ILE A 203 5.78 10.78 22.37
CA ILE A 203 6.84 9.95 21.77
C ILE A 203 7.19 8.86 22.79
N ASP A 204 7.11 7.60 22.37
CA ASP A 204 7.45 6.45 23.19
C ASP A 204 8.65 5.71 22.56
N ALA A 205 9.55 5.16 23.37
CA ALA A 205 10.55 4.22 22.85
C ALA A 205 9.84 3.00 22.24
N ALA A 206 10.21 2.61 21.03
CA ALA A 206 9.69 1.40 20.41
C ALA A 206 10.66 0.24 20.66
N GLY A 207 10.12 -0.87 21.16
CA GLY A 207 10.87 -2.13 21.29
C GLY A 207 11.20 -2.78 19.96
#